data_AF-A0A930KAZ8-F1
#
_entry.id   AF-A0A930KAZ8-F1
#
_cell.length_a   1.000
_cell.length_b   1.000
_cell.length_c   1.000
_cell.angle_alpha   90.00
_cell.angle_beta   90.00
_cell.angle_gamma   90.00
#
_symmetry.space_group_name_H-M   'P 1'
#
loop_
_entity.id
_entity.type
_entity.pdbx_description
1 polymer ?
#
loop_
_entity_poly.entity_id
_entity_poly.type
_entity_poly.pdbx_seq_one_letter_code
_entity_poly.pdbx_strand_id
1 'polypeptide(L)' 'MLTSLLLAAETAKLGAAIGAGIAAVGAGLGIGRIGGQAMDAMARQPEKIGDLRSLMIIAAALVEGVAFFAAIIALLCVF' A
#
# COMPACT_ATOMS: atom_id res chain seq x y z
N MET A 1 -18.84 -23.56 -21.68
CA MET A 1 -17.96 -24.29 -20.75
C MET A 1 -16.52 -23.80 -20.88
N LEU A 2 -15.82 -24.00 -22.01
CA LEU A 2 -14.45 -23.47 -22.18
C LEU A 2 -14.40 -21.95 -22.30
N THR A 3 -15.23 -21.34 -23.15
CA THR A 3 -15.31 -19.89 -23.35
C THR A 3 -15.70 -19.13 -22.09
N SER A 4 -16.62 -19.69 -21.29
CA SER A 4 -17.01 -19.12 -19.99
C SER A 4 -15.87 -19.15 -18.97
N LEU A 5 -15.03 -20.19 -19.00
CA LEU A 5 -13.85 -20.30 -18.12
C LEU A 5 -12.77 -19.27 -18.51
N LEU A 6 -12.55 -19.10 -19.82
CA LEU A 6 -11.57 -18.17 -20.35
C LEU A 6 -11.94 -16.71 -20.03
N LEU A 7 -13.23 -16.36 -20.16
CA LEU A 7 -13.74 -15.05 -19.81
C LEU A 7 -13.58 -14.76 -18.30
N ALA A 8 -13.86 -15.74 -17.45
CA ALA A 8 -13.68 -15.59 -16.00
C ALA A 8 -12.22 -15.29 -15.62
N ALA A 9 -11.26 -15.99 -16.23
CA ALA A 9 -9.84 -15.76 -15.99
C ALA A 9 -9.39 -14.34 -16.39
N GLU A 10 -9.84 -13.83 -17.54
CA GLU A 10 -9.52 -12.47 -17.98
C GLU A 10 -10.14 -11.40 -17.06
N THR A 11 -11.38 -11.61 -16.60
CA THR A 11 -12.00 -10.69 -15.63
C THR A 11 -11.30 -10.68 -14.28
N ALA A 12 -10.79 -11.84 -13.83
CA ALA A 12 -10.04 -11.94 -12.58
C ALA A 12 -8.71 -11.16 -12.65
N LYS A 13 -7.96 -11.29 -13.76
CA LYS A 13 -6.73 -10.52 -13.99
C LYS A 13 -6.97 -9.02 -14.02
N LEU A 14 -8.05 -8.58 -14.69
CA LEU A 14 -8.42 -7.17 -14.71
C LEU A 14 -8.76 -6.65 -13.31
N GLY A 15 -9.59 -7.38 -12.56
CA GLY A 15 -9.92 -7.05 -11.18
C GLY A 15 -8.69 -6.97 -10.27
N ALA A 16 -7.75 -7.90 -10.44
CA ALA A 16 -6.49 -7.93 -9.72
C ALA A 16 -5.62 -6.69 -9.99
N ALA A 17 -5.47 -6.32 -11.27
CA ALA A 17 -4.69 -5.14 -11.67
C ALA A 17 -5.29 -3.84 -11.11
N ILE A 18 -6.62 -3.69 -11.20
CA ILE A 18 -7.32 -2.52 -10.65
C ILE A 18 -7.20 -2.47 -9.12
N GLY A 19 -7.45 -3.60 -8.45
CA GLY A 19 -7.35 -3.71 -7.00
C GLY A 19 -5.95 -3.37 -6.48
N ALA A 20 -4.91 -3.92 -7.11
CA ALA A 20 -3.52 -3.61 -6.78
C ALA A 20 -3.20 -2.12 -7.00
N GLY A 21 -3.65 -1.53 -8.11
CA GLY A 21 -3.45 -0.12 -8.41
C GLY A 21 -4.07 0.79 -7.36
N ILE A 22 -5.31 0.51 -6.95
CA ILE A 22 -6.01 1.27 -5.90
C ILE A 22 -5.29 1.13 -4.55
N ALA A 23 -4.87 -0.09 -4.19
CA ALA A 23 -4.12 -0.33 -2.96
C ALA A 23 -2.79 0.44 -2.94
N ALA A 24 -2.04 0.44 -4.05
CA ALA A 24 -0.79 1.18 -4.18
C ALA A 24 -1.00 2.70 -4.02
N VAL A 25 -2.06 3.26 -4.63
CA VAL A 25 -2.41 4.68 -4.47
C VAL A 25 -2.76 4.98 -3.00
N GLY A 26 -3.56 4.14 -2.37
CA GLY A 26 -3.92 4.29 -0.95
C GLY A 26 -2.70 4.28 -0.03
N ALA A 27 -1.76 3.36 -0.27
CA ALA A 27 -0.52 3.26 0.47
C ALA A 27 0.37 4.49 0.29
N GLY A 28 0.57 4.93 -0.96
CA GLY A 28 1.36 6.13 -1.27
C GLY A 28 0.80 7.40 -0.61
N LEU A 29 -0.51 7.57 -0.62
CA LEU A 29 -1.17 8.70 0.07
C LEU A 29 -1.02 8.61 1.60
N GLY A 30 -1.17 7.41 2.18
CA GLY A 30 -1.01 7.19 3.61
C GLY A 30 0.41 7.48 4.09
N ILE A 31 1.41 6.89 3.42
CA ILE A 31 2.83 7.07 3.74
C ILE A 31 3.26 8.53 3.52
N GLY A 32 2.83 9.17 2.43
CA GLY A 32 3.13 10.56 2.16
C GLY A 32 2.61 11.51 3.25
N ARG A 33 1.40 11.25 3.78
CA ARG A 33 0.84 12.01 4.91
C ARG A 33 1.62 11.78 6.20
N ILE A 34 1.94 10.53 6.52
CA ILE A 34 2.74 10.17 7.70
C ILE A 34 4.11 10.86 7.65
N GLY A 35 4.80 10.78 6.51
CA GLY A 35 6.09 11.41 6.30
C GLY A 35 6.03 12.93 6.44
N GLY A 36 5.06 13.59 5.79
CA GLY A 36 4.88 15.03 5.89
C GLY A 36 4.64 15.51 7.32
N GLN A 37 3.71 14.87 8.04
CA GLN A 37 3.40 15.21 9.43
C GLN A 37 4.58 14.95 10.37
N ALA A 38 5.32 13.86 10.15
CA ALA A 38 6.52 13.57 10.92
C ALA A 38 7.61 14.61 10.68
N MET A 39 7.76 15.09 9.44
CA MET A 39 8.73 16.15 9.14
C MET A 39 8.39 17.46 9.84
N ASP A 40 7.12 17.88 9.79
CA ASP A 40 6.66 19.08 10.49
C ASP A 40 6.86 18.97 12.01
N ALA A 41 6.57 17.80 12.59
CA ALA A 41 6.79 17.54 14.01
C ALA A 41 8.28 17.58 14.38
N MET A 42 9.15 16.96 13.57
CA MET A 42 10.61 16.96 13.77
C MET A 42 11.21 18.37 13.66
N ALA A 43 10.69 19.20 12.76
CA ALA A 43 11.12 20.59 12.64
C ALA A 43 10.75 21.44 13.87
N ARG A 44 9.62 21.14 14.53
CA ARG A 44 9.17 21.83 15.75
C ARG A 44 9.82 21.31 17.03
N GLN A 45 10.23 20.04 17.04
CA GLN A 45 10.76 19.32 18.21
C GLN A 45 12.04 18.56 17.85
N PRO A 46 13.16 19.27 17.59
CA PRO A 46 14.41 18.64 17.18
C PRO A 46 14.96 17.63 18.22
N GLU A 47 14.67 17.84 19.50
CA GLU A 47 15.05 16.95 20.61
C GLU A 47 14.32 15.60 20.59
N LYS A 48 13.23 15.47 19.81
CA LYS A 48 12.41 14.24 19.67
C LYS A 48 12.58 13.53 18.32
N ILE A 49 13.54 13.93 17.49
CA ILE A 49 13.72 13.39 16.14
C ILE A 49 13.83 11.86 16.11
N GLY A 50 14.59 11.27 17.03
CA GLY A 50 14.76 9.81 17.09
C GLY A 50 13.45 9.06 17.31
N ASP A 51 12.66 9.52 18.27
CA ASP A 51 11.35 8.94 18.62
C ASP A 51 10.35 9.12 17.48
N LEU A 52 10.27 10.33 16.93
CA LEU A 52 9.37 10.68 15.83
C LEU A 52 9.68 9.87 14.56
N ARG A 53 10.96 9.72 14.20
CA ARG A 53 11.38 8.89 13.07
C ARG A 53 11.00 7.44 13.27
N SER A 54 11.17 6.92 14.49
CA SER A 54 10.85 5.52 14.80
C SER A 54 9.35 5.26 14.67
N LEU A 55 8.51 6.14 15.25
CA LEU A 55 7.06 6.07 15.11
C LEU A 55 6.60 6.22 13.65
N MET A 56 7.20 7.13 12.90
CA MET A 56 6.94 7.34 11.47
C MET A 56 7.21 6.06 10.66
N ILE A 57 8.36 5.42 10.88
CA ILE A 57 8.74 4.18 10.18
C ILE A 57 7.78 3.04 10.53
N ILE A 58 7.42 2.88 11.81
CA ILE A 58 6.47 1.85 12.24
C ILE A 58 5.11 2.07 11.57
N ALA A 59 4.60 3.31 11.60
CA ALA A 59 3.33 3.65 10.96
C ALA A 59 3.36 3.43 9.45
N ALA A 60 4.45 3.84 8.78
CA ALA A 60 4.64 3.60 7.35
C ALA A 60 4.72 2.10 7.02
N ALA A 61 5.41 1.31 7.84
CA ALA A 61 5.52 -0.14 7.65
C ALA A 61 4.17 -0.87 7.80
N LEU A 62 3.30 -0.41 8.70
CA LEU A 62 1.94 -0.96 8.83
C LEU A 62 1.09 -0.69 7.59
N VAL A 63 1.20 0.51 6.99
CA VAL A 63 0.53 0.84 5.72
C VAL A 63 1.10 0.00 4.58
N GLU A 64 2.43 -0.12 4.51
CA GLU A 64 3.12 -0.92 3.49
C GLU A 64 2.74 -2.41 3.57
N GLY A 65 2.54 -2.93 4.79
CA GLY A 65 2.07 -4.31 4.99
C GLY A 65 0.73 -4.59 4.30
N VAL A 66 -0.22 -3.67 4.38
CA VAL A 66 -1.53 -3.80 3.69
C VAL A 66 -1.36 -3.73 2.17
N ALA A 67 -0.51 -2.82 1.68
CA ALA A 67 -0.19 -2.69 0.26
C ALA A 67 0.46 -3.98 -0.30
N PHE A 68 1.38 -4.56 0.46
CA PHE A 68 2.06 -5.79 0.12
C PHE A 68 1.08 -6.98 0.05
N PHE A 69 0.16 -7.10 1.01
CA PHE A 69 -0.89 -8.12 0.93
C PHE A 69 -1.78 -7.96 -0.30
N ALA A 70 -2.15 -6.73 -0.66
CA ALA A 70 -2.91 -6.48 -1.89
C ALA A 70 -2.14 -6.90 -3.15
N ALA A 71 -0.82 -6.65 -3.19
CA ALA A 71 0.03 -7.10 -4.28
C ALA A 71 0.12 -8.63 -4.37
N ILE A 72 0.21 -9.33 -3.24
CA ILE A 72 0.18 -10.79 -3.19
C ILE A 72 -1.16 -11.33 -3.70
N ILE A 73 -2.28 -10.78 -3.25
CA ILE A 73 -3.61 -11.21 -3.70
C ILE A 73 -3.74 -11.00 -5.21
N ALA A 74 -3.28 -9.86 -5.73
CA ALA A 74 -3.31 -9.59 -7.15
C ALA A 74 -2.44 -10.58 -7.95
N LEU A 75 -1.26 -10.92 -7.44
CA LEU A 75 -0.38 -11.93 -8.03
C LEU A 75 -1.07 -13.29 -8.11
N LEU A 76 -1.73 -13.73 -7.04
CA LEU A 76 -2.47 -14.99 -6.96
C LEU A 76 -3.71 -15.03 -7.87
N CYS A 77 -4.26 -13.87 -8.26
CA CYS A 77 -5.36 -13.81 -9.22
C CYS A 77 -4.88 -13.83 -10.68
N VAL A 78 -3.60 -13.55 -10.92
CA VAL A 78 -3.01 -13.51 -12.28
C VAL A 78 -2.39 -14.84 -12.68
N PHE A 79 -1.79 -15.56 -11.73
CA PHE A 79 -1.07 -16.82 -11.92
C PHE A 79 -1.82 -18.00 -11.30
#